data_AF-A0AAN5AMZ1-F1
#
_entry.id   AF-A0AAN5AMZ1-F1
#
_cell.length_a   1.000
_cell.length_b   1.000
_cell.length_c   1.000
_cell.angle_alpha   90.00
_cell.angle_beta   90.00
_cell.angle_gamma   90.00
#
_symmetry.space_group_name_H-M   'P 1'
#
loop_
_entity.id
_entity.type
_entity.pdbx_description
1 polymer ?
#
loop_
_entity_poly.entity_id
_entity_poly.type
_entity_poly.pdbx_seq_one_letter_code
_entity_poly.pdbx_strand_id
1 'polypeptide(L)' 'MKSVKRIFLLLLWSSLLMMGSCMNPRLSTSAGVDVHWGPNGPQVRPHMNVGVYGGGRL' A
#
# COMPACT_ATOMS: atom_id res chain seq x y z
N MET A 1 -9.98 18.49 37.01
CA MET A 1 -9.28 19.07 35.82
C MET A 1 -8.06 18.25 35.36
N LYS A 2 -7.19 17.75 36.26
CA LYS A 2 -5.98 16.98 35.87
C LYS A 2 -6.31 15.65 35.16
N SER A 3 -7.34 14.93 35.61
CA SER A 3 -7.77 13.67 35.00
C SER A 3 -8.38 13.84 33.61
N VAL A 4 -9.14 14.93 33.39
CA VAL A 4 -9.72 15.25 32.07
C VAL A 4 -8.62 15.54 31.04
N LYS A 5 -7.58 16.30 31.41
CA LYS A 5 -6.42 16.53 30.54
C LYS A 5 -5.69 15.23 30.18
N ARG A 6 -5.56 14.29 31.13
CA ARG A 6 -4.94 12.98 30.87
C ARG A 6 -5.77 12.13 29.91
N ILE A 7 -7.10 12.10 30.07
CA ILE A 7 -8.00 11.38 29.18
C ILE A 7 -7.93 11.96 27.75
N PHE A 8 -7.91 13.28 27.64
CA PHE A 8 -7.79 13.94 26.34
C PHE A 8 -6.45 13.63 25.65
N LEU A 9 -5.35 13.63 26.41
CA LEU A 9 -4.04 13.21 25.91
C LEU A 9 -4.06 11.75 25.44
N LEU A 10 -4.66 10.83 26.19
CA LEU A 10 -4.75 9.42 25.79
C LEU A 10 -5.56 9.23 24.50
N LEU A 11 -6.68 9.95 24.34
CA LEU A 11 -7.49 9.94 23.12
C LEU A 11 -6.73 10.51 21.91
N LEU A 12 -5.96 11.57 22.12
CA LEU A 12 -5.14 12.15 21.06
C LEU A 12 -4.05 11.15 20.60
N TRP A 13 -3.36 10.53 21.56
CA TRP A 13 -2.33 9.53 21.28
C TRP A 13 -2.88 8.28 20.59
N SER A 14 -4.05 7.77 21.00
CA SER A 14 -4.67 6.62 20.35
C SER A 14 -5.10 6.93 18.91
N SER A 15 -5.62 8.13 18.65
CA SER A 15 -6.00 8.55 17.29
C SER A 15 -4.79 8.63 16.34
N LEU A 16 -3.66 9.14 16.83
CA LEU A 16 -2.41 9.22 16.07
C LEU A 16 -1.86 7.82 15.73
N LEU A 17 -1.92 6.88 16.67
CA LEU A 17 -1.48 5.50 16.44
C LEU A 17 -2.36 4.75 15.43
N MET A 18 -3.67 5.01 15.44
CA MET A 18 -4.61 4.43 14.47
C MET A 18 -4.37 4.93 13.04
N MET A 19 -4.05 6.22 12.87
CA MET A 19 -3.70 6.77 11.56
C MET A 19 -2.42 6.14 10.99
N GLY A 20 -1.39 5.96 11.82
CA GLY A 20 -0.14 5.31 11.42
C GLY A 20 -0.30 3.84 11.00
N SER A 21 -1.32 3.16 11.53
CA SER A 21 -1.60 1.75 11.19
C SER A 21 -2.47 1.60 9.94
N CYS A 22 -3.34 2.56 9.64
CA CYS A 22 -4.18 2.55 8.42
C CYS A 22 -3.43 3.06 7.19
N MET A 23 -2.53 4.04 7.36
CA MET A 23 -1.68 4.54 6.29
C MET A 23 -0.41 3.70 6.19
N ASN A 24 -0.50 2.56 5.49
CA ASN A 24 0.66 1.74 5.16
C ASN A 24 0.97 1.85 3.66
N PRO A 25 1.56 2.96 3.19
CA PRO A 25 1.87 3.13 1.79
C PRO A 25 2.93 2.10 1.37
N ARG A 26 2.60 1.26 0.39
CA ARG A 26 3.53 0.27 -0.16
C ARG A 26 3.82 0.58 -1.63
N LEU A 27 5.09 0.74 -1.93
CA LEU A 27 5.57 0.79 -3.31
C LEU A 27 5.77 -0.65 -3.79
N SER A 28 5.20 -0.97 -4.94
CA SER A 28 5.36 -2.26 -5.59
C SER A 28 5.98 -2.05 -6.96
N THR A 29 7.02 -2.82 -7.26
CA THR A 29 7.65 -2.87 -8.58
C THR A 29 7.58 -4.30 -9.08
N SER A 30 7.11 -4.48 -10.32
CA SER A 30 7.06 -5.78 -10.98
C SER A 30 7.66 -5.65 -12.37
N ALA A 31 8.55 -6.58 -12.72
CA ALA A 31 9.11 -6.69 -14.06
C ALA A 31 8.95 -8.14 -14.52
N GLY A 32 8.58 -8.32 -15.79
CA GLY A 32 8.28 -9.62 -16.33
C GLY A 32 8.28 -9.64 -17.85
N VAL A 33 8.07 -10.82 -18.39
CA VAL A 33 8.02 -11.06 -19.83
C VAL A 33 6.82 -11.96 -20.11
N ASP A 34 5.84 -11.42 -20.83
CA ASP A 34 4.71 -12.18 -21.30
C ASP A 34 5.07 -12.83 -22.64
N VAL A 35 4.77 -14.12 -22.76
CA VAL A 35 4.93 -14.85 -24.03
C VAL A 35 3.55 -15.23 -24.54
N HIS A 36 3.14 -14.58 -25.63
CA HIS A 36 1.88 -14.87 -26.31
C HIS A 36 2.14 -15.80 -27.50
N TRP A 37 1.56 -17.00 -27.46
CA TRP A 37 1.65 -17.95 -28.56
C TRP A 37 0.48 -17.75 -29.52
N GLY A 38 0.78 -17.61 -30.81
CA GLY A 38 -0.24 -17.43 -31.85
C GLY A 38 0.16 -18.09 -33.18
N PRO A 39 -0.73 -18.06 -34.19
CA PRO A 39 -0.51 -18.70 -35.49
C PRO A 39 0.70 -18.13 -36.26
N ASN A 40 1.15 -16.92 -35.90
CA ASN A 40 2.34 -16.28 -36.48
C ASN A 40 3.62 -16.48 -35.62
N GLY A 41 3.60 -17.43 -34.67
CA GLY A 41 4.71 -17.72 -33.77
C GLY A 41 4.60 -17.08 -32.38
N PRO A 42 5.59 -17.30 -31.49
CA PRO A 42 5.63 -16.70 -30.16
C PRO A 42 5.96 -15.21 -30.23
N GLN A 43 5.12 -14.39 -29.61
CA GLN A 43 5.37 -12.97 -29.42
C GLN A 43 5.77 -12.72 -27.97
N VAL A 44 6.98 -12.19 -27.78
CA VAL A 44 7.55 -11.87 -26.48
C VAL A 44 7.30 -10.39 -26.18
N ARG A 45 6.64 -10.11 -25.06
CA ARG A 45 6.29 -8.76 -24.61
C ARG A 45 6.87 -8.50 -23.21
N PRO A 46 7.99 -7.79 -23.09
CA PRO A 46 8.47 -7.37 -21.78
C PRO A 46 7.55 -6.30 -21.19
N HIS A 47 7.34 -6.35 -19.88
CA HIS A 47 6.58 -5.33 -19.14
C HIS A 47 7.29 -4.93 -17.84
N MET A 48 7.10 -3.68 -17.44
CA MET A 48 7.55 -3.13 -16.17
C MET A 48 6.41 -2.31 -15.58
N ASN A 49 6.03 -2.64 -14.35
CA ASN A 49 4.91 -2.03 -13.64
C ASN A 49 5.42 -1.44 -12.34
N VAL A 50 5.00 -0.20 -12.06
CA VAL A 50 5.22 0.46 -10.77
C VAL A 50 3.86 0.84 -10.21
N GLY A 51 3.55 0.31 -9.03
CA GLY A 51 2.30 0.54 -8.32
C GLY A 51 2.56 1.22 -6.99
N VAL A 52 1.63 2.09 -6.60
CA VAL A 52 1.58 2.70 -5.27
C VAL A 52 0.30 2.25 -4.60
N TYR A 53 0.42 1.50 -3.52
CA TYR A 53 -0.70 1.19 -2.64
C TYR A 53 -0.75 2.24 -1.53
N GLY A 54 -1.84 3.01 -1.45
CA GLY A 54 -1.98 4.13 -0.52
C GLY A 54 -2.33 3.76 0.94
N GLY A 55 -2.46 2.46 1.25
CA GLY A 55 -2.95 1.98 2.54
C GLY A 55 -4.43 1.57 2.51
N GLY A 56 -4.82 0.68 3.42
CA GLY A 56 -6.12 -0.01 3.46
C GLY A 56 -5.99 -1.43 4.01
N ARG A 57 -7.08 -2.19 4.09
CA ARG A 57 -7.00 -3.66 4.29
C ARG A 57 -6.58 -4.30 2.97
N LEU A 58 -5.56 -5.16 3.02
CA LEU A 58 -5.21 -6.09 1.93
C LEU A 58 -6.21 -7.24 1.89
#